data_AF-F6FID5-F1
#
_entry.id   AF-F6FID5-F1
#
_cell.length_a   1.000
_cell.length_b   1.000
_cell.length_c   1.000
_cell.angle_alpha   90.00
_cell.angle_beta   90.00
_cell.angle_gamma   90.00
#
_symmetry.space_group_name_H-M   'P 1'
#
loop_
_entity.id
_entity.type
_entity.pdbx_description
1 polymer ?
#
loop_
_entity_poly.entity_id
_entity_poly.type
_entity_poly.pdbx_seq_one_letter_code
_entity_poly.pdbx_strand_id
1 'polypeptide(L)'
;MLPVGLSKGVLGASVVARTGVGLGSAALASQGSNPSSEIEKVSSSSQSSEVLLAPKRCKLYKIESSSSGQVTRITEDSIEKELGEAGKEHYQKIKEACDNAGEGNVFLSRKDQKDWKYYSEEQNHNSVLNYLNQHPSL
;
A
#
# COMPACT_ATOMS: atom_id res chain seq x y z
N MET A 1 -39.94 18.93 31.58
CA MET A 1 -39.31 19.87 32.52
C MET A 1 -37.97 19.30 32.94
N LEU A 2 -36.88 19.96 32.51
CA LEU A 2 -35.48 20.10 33.00
C LEU A 2 -34.69 18.90 33.61
N PRO A 3 -33.32 18.90 33.58
CA PRO A 3 -32.34 19.68 32.79
C PRO A 3 -31.29 18.80 32.07
N VAL A 4 -30.71 19.25 30.94
CA VAL A 4 -29.34 19.81 30.79
C VAL A 4 -28.23 19.08 31.56
N GLY A 5 -27.27 18.51 30.81
CA GLY A 5 -25.97 18.08 31.32
C GLY A 5 -24.87 18.27 30.28
N LEU A 6 -24.29 19.48 30.22
CA LEU A 6 -23.04 19.77 29.52
C LEU A 6 -21.87 19.02 30.20
N SER A 7 -21.12 18.22 29.46
CA SER A 7 -19.76 17.85 29.87
C SER A 7 -18.75 18.53 28.93
N LYS A 8 -18.17 19.61 29.42
CA LYS A 8 -16.96 20.25 28.89
C LYS A 8 -15.76 19.42 29.36
N GLY A 9 -15.00 18.87 28.41
CA GLY A 9 -13.71 18.22 28.66
C GLY A 9 -12.58 19.08 28.09
N VAL A 10 -11.55 19.30 28.90
CA VAL A 10 -10.56 20.37 28.79
C VAL A 10 -9.37 20.01 27.88
N LEU A 11 -8.87 21.07 27.24
CA LEU A 11 -7.58 21.32 26.59
C LEU A 11 -6.41 20.41 26.99
N GLY A 12 -5.66 19.97 25.97
CA GLY A 12 -4.34 19.38 26.15
C GLY A 12 -3.49 19.51 24.90
N ALA A 13 -3.18 20.73 24.47
CA ALA A 13 -2.23 20.97 23.38
C ALA A 13 -0.80 20.82 23.93
N SER A 14 -0.10 19.76 23.53
CA SER A 14 1.33 19.59 23.81
C SER A 14 2.12 19.89 22.55
N VAL A 15 2.75 21.06 22.49
CA VAL A 15 3.76 21.38 21.47
C VAL A 15 5.12 20.93 22.00
N VAL A 16 5.70 19.89 21.40
CA VAL A 16 7.09 19.52 21.64
C VAL A 16 7.92 20.12 20.52
N ALA A 17 8.52 21.28 20.78
CA ALA A 17 9.56 21.85 19.94
C ALA A 17 10.87 21.09 20.22
N ARG A 18 11.24 20.16 19.33
CA ARG A 18 12.60 19.59 19.31
C ARG A 18 13.40 20.26 18.21
N THR A 19 14.14 21.29 18.59
CA THR A 19 15.31 21.77 17.86
C THR A 19 16.42 20.72 17.98
N GLY A 20 16.67 19.98 16.91
CA GLY A 20 17.83 19.12 16.76
C GLY A 20 18.68 19.61 15.59
N VAL A 21 19.74 20.35 15.90
CA VAL A 21 20.81 20.72 14.96
C VAL A 21 21.71 19.52 14.78
N GLY A 22 21.99 19.16 13.53
CA GLY A 22 22.90 18.06 13.18
C GLY A 22 23.50 18.26 11.80
N LEU A 23 24.32 19.31 11.67
CA LEU A 23 25.23 19.49 10.53
C LEU A 23 26.31 18.39 10.59
N GLY A 24 26.26 17.47 9.65
CA GLY A 24 27.29 16.45 9.45
C GLY A 24 27.57 16.28 7.97
N SER A 25 28.33 17.21 7.39
CA SER A 25 28.90 17.05 6.05
C SER A 25 30.10 16.11 6.13
N ALA A 26 30.02 14.97 5.46
CA ALA A 26 31.20 14.14 5.18
C ALA A 26 31.66 14.43 3.75
N ALA A 27 32.84 15.03 3.61
CA ALA A 27 33.59 15.07 2.36
C ALA A 27 34.59 13.91 2.38
N LEU A 28 34.45 12.95 1.46
CA LEU A 28 35.48 11.95 1.18
C LEU A 28 35.96 12.13 -0.26
N ALA A 29 37.03 12.91 -0.41
CA ALA A 29 37.93 12.78 -1.53
C ALA A 29 38.93 11.66 -1.20
N SER A 30 39.05 10.66 -2.08
CA SER A 30 40.30 9.92 -2.21
C SER A 30 40.39 9.32 -3.62
N GLN A 31 41.32 9.91 -4.35
CA GLN A 31 41.79 9.56 -5.68
C GLN A 31 42.60 8.27 -5.58
N GLY A 32 42.29 7.28 -6.41
CA GLY A 32 42.96 5.97 -6.44
C GLY A 32 42.50 5.17 -7.65
N SER A 33 43.13 5.43 -8.79
CA SER A 33 42.88 4.81 -10.08
C SER A 33 43.55 3.43 -10.21
N ASN A 34 42.79 2.41 -10.63
CA ASN A 34 43.15 1.40 -11.63
C ASN A 34 41.88 0.65 -12.10
N PRO A 35 41.71 0.37 -13.41
CA PRO A 35 40.46 -0.15 -13.96
C PRO A 35 40.48 -1.68 -14.04
N SER A 36 39.41 -2.32 -13.60
CA SER A 36 38.82 -3.54 -14.18
C SER A 36 37.88 -4.18 -13.17
N SER A 37 36.73 -4.60 -13.69
CA SER A 37 35.78 -5.54 -13.07
C SER A 37 34.90 -4.97 -11.95
N GLU A 38 33.82 -4.33 -12.39
CA GLU A 38 32.45 -4.77 -12.10
C GLU A 38 32.24 -5.41 -10.73
N ILE A 39 32.15 -4.61 -9.66
CA ILE A 39 31.35 -4.90 -8.47
C ILE A 39 30.83 -3.56 -7.93
N GLU A 40 29.52 -3.36 -8.03
CA GLU A 40 28.79 -2.21 -7.50
C GLU A 40 28.92 -2.16 -5.96
N LYS A 41 29.53 -1.07 -5.50
CA LYS A 41 29.59 -0.67 -4.12
C LYS A 41 28.21 -0.18 -3.68
N VAL A 42 27.63 -0.90 -2.73
CA VAL A 42 26.46 -0.51 -1.95
C VAL A 42 26.74 0.82 -1.22
N SER A 43 26.07 1.89 -1.65
CA SER A 43 25.61 3.00 -0.81
C SER A 43 24.55 3.76 -1.59
N SER A 44 23.31 3.64 -1.10
CA SER A 44 22.14 4.47 -1.36
C SER A 44 22.30 5.51 -2.47
N SER A 45 22.21 5.05 -3.72
CA SER A 45 22.06 5.91 -4.87
C SER A 45 20.57 5.98 -5.20
N SER A 46 20.01 7.15 -4.99
CA SER A 46 18.83 7.63 -5.71
C SER A 46 19.17 7.67 -7.21
N GLN A 47 19.22 6.51 -7.87
CA GLN A 47 18.99 6.36 -9.31
C GLN A 47 17.47 6.27 -9.45
N SER A 48 16.74 7.32 -9.83
CA SER A 48 16.87 8.04 -11.10
C SER A 48 17.18 7.11 -12.27
N SER A 49 16.56 5.93 -12.28
CA SER A 49 15.95 5.47 -13.53
C SER A 49 14.77 6.39 -13.77
N GLU A 50 14.71 6.93 -14.97
CA GLU A 50 13.61 7.69 -15.55
C GLU A 50 12.32 6.83 -15.58
N VAL A 51 11.80 6.47 -14.42
CA VAL A 51 10.48 5.87 -14.27
C VAL A 51 9.58 7.06 -14.12
N LEU A 52 9.04 7.53 -15.26
CA LEU A 52 7.79 8.28 -15.31
C LEU A 52 6.96 7.81 -14.12
N LEU A 53 6.75 8.68 -13.12
CA LEU A 53 6.05 8.33 -11.88
C LEU A 53 4.76 7.64 -12.27
N ALA A 54 4.80 6.31 -12.34
CA ALA A 54 3.61 5.52 -12.59
C ALA A 54 2.71 5.94 -11.44
N PRO A 55 1.49 6.45 -11.72
CA PRO A 55 0.60 6.90 -10.68
C PRO A 55 0.59 5.79 -9.63
N LYS A 56 0.84 6.17 -8.38
CA LYS A 56 0.88 5.29 -7.23
C LYS A 56 -0.43 4.50 -7.17
N ARG A 57 -0.48 3.37 -7.88
CA ARG A 57 -1.67 2.55 -8.05
C ARG A 57 -1.76 1.59 -6.87
N CYS A 58 -2.97 1.34 -6.41
CA CYS A 58 -3.19 0.36 -5.37
C CYS A 58 -2.71 -1.03 -5.83
N LYS A 59 -2.45 -1.90 -4.87
CA LYS A 59 -2.20 -3.31 -5.14
C LYS A 59 -3.50 -4.09 -4.97
N LEU A 60 -3.96 -4.73 -6.05
CA LEU A 60 -5.14 -5.59 -6.02
C LEU A 60 -4.76 -7.02 -5.68
N TYR A 61 -5.50 -7.62 -4.75
CA TYR A 61 -5.31 -8.99 -4.29
C TYR A 61 -6.60 -9.76 -4.30
N LYS A 62 -6.57 -10.99 -4.82
CA LYS A 62 -7.69 -11.92 -4.82
C LYS A 62 -7.56 -12.85 -3.63
N ILE A 63 -8.55 -12.87 -2.74
CA ILE A 63 -8.61 -13.82 -1.63
C ILE A 63 -9.02 -15.17 -2.19
N GLU A 64 -8.06 -16.08 -2.32
CA GLU A 64 -8.31 -17.45 -2.77
C GLU A 64 -8.87 -18.32 -1.64
N SER A 65 -8.51 -18.01 -0.40
CA SER A 65 -8.98 -18.73 0.78
C SER A 65 -9.05 -17.80 1.99
N SER A 66 -10.26 -17.55 2.51
CA SER A 66 -10.46 -16.74 3.71
C SER A 66 -9.88 -17.40 4.98
N SER A 67 -9.90 -18.74 5.05
CA SER A 67 -9.44 -19.48 6.23
C SER A 67 -7.92 -19.44 6.39
N SER A 68 -7.16 -19.60 5.31
CA SER A 68 -5.70 -19.47 5.31
C SER A 68 -5.22 -18.05 5.04
N GLY A 69 -6.09 -17.16 4.55
CA GLY A 69 -5.72 -15.80 4.14
C GLY A 69 -4.91 -15.76 2.84
N GLN A 70 -4.87 -16.86 2.09
CA GLN A 70 -4.09 -16.93 0.86
C GLN A 70 -4.62 -15.95 -0.17
N VAL A 71 -3.71 -15.15 -0.72
CA VAL A 71 -4.04 -14.18 -1.76
C VAL A 71 -3.16 -14.32 -2.99
N THR A 72 -3.71 -13.95 -4.14
CA THR A 72 -3.01 -13.81 -5.41
C THR A 72 -3.05 -12.37 -5.87
N ARG A 73 -1.90 -11.78 -6.19
CA ARG A 73 -1.85 -10.43 -6.77
C ARG A 73 -2.48 -10.44 -8.17
N ILE A 74 -3.29 -9.43 -8.47
CA ILE A 74 -3.88 -9.23 -9.81
C ILE A 74 -3.68 -7.78 -10.27
N THR A 75 -3.71 -7.55 -11.58
CA THR A 75 -3.69 -6.20 -12.17
C THR A 75 -5.11 -5.73 -12.50
N GLU A 76 -5.28 -4.41 -12.61
CA GLU A 76 -6.55 -3.78 -13.01
C GLU A 76 -7.05 -4.34 -14.35
N ASP A 77 -6.18 -4.43 -15.36
CA ASP A 77 -6.52 -5.00 -16.68
C ASP A 77 -6.96 -6.47 -16.61
N SER A 78 -6.33 -7.26 -15.73
CA SER A 78 -6.68 -8.68 -15.59
C SER A 78 -8.03 -8.86 -14.93
N ILE A 79 -8.36 -8.05 -13.91
CA ILE A 79 -9.67 -8.13 -13.25
C ILE A 79 -10.78 -7.60 -14.15
N GLU A 80 -10.53 -6.56 -14.95
CA GLU A 80 -11.48 -6.06 -15.95
C GLU A 80 -11.82 -7.14 -16.99
N LYS A 81 -10.80 -7.84 -17.51
CA LYS A 81 -10.98 -8.95 -18.44
C LYS A 81 -11.70 -10.14 -17.82
N GLU A 82 -11.39 -10.47 -16.56
CA GLU A 82 -12.01 -11.60 -15.85
C GLU A 82 -13.50 -11.35 -15.58
N LEU A 83 -13.89 -10.10 -15.28
CA LEU A 83 -15.27 -9.69 -15.05
C LEU A 83 -16.08 -9.50 -16.35
N GLY A 84 -15.43 -9.05 -17.42
CA GLY A 84 -16.07 -8.77 -18.71
C GLY A 84 -17.20 -7.73 -18.61
N GLU A 85 -18.05 -7.68 -19.63
CA GLU A 85 -19.14 -6.69 -19.70
C GLU A 85 -20.18 -6.85 -18.57
N ALA A 86 -20.47 -8.10 -18.17
CA ALA A 86 -21.45 -8.39 -17.12
C ALA A 86 -21.01 -7.89 -15.74
N GLY A 87 -19.69 -7.84 -15.48
CA GLY A 87 -19.12 -7.40 -14.21
C GLY A 87 -18.67 -5.93 -14.19
N LYS A 88 -19.07 -5.10 -15.16
CA LYS A 88 -18.64 -3.70 -15.28
C LYS A 88 -18.94 -2.85 -14.04
N GLU A 89 -20.10 -3.05 -13.42
CA GLU A 89 -20.45 -2.37 -12.16
C GLU A 89 -19.51 -2.80 -11.01
N HIS A 90 -19.14 -4.08 -10.96
CA HIS A 90 -18.21 -4.60 -9.96
C HIS A 90 -16.80 -4.05 -10.17
N TYR A 91 -16.35 -4.01 -11.43
CA TYR A 91 -15.07 -3.40 -11.79
C TYR A 91 -15.01 -1.92 -11.40
N GLN A 92 -16.07 -1.15 -11.64
CA GLN A 92 -16.11 0.26 -11.27
C GLN A 92 -15.94 0.47 -9.75
N LYS A 93 -16.57 -0.36 -8.91
CA LYS A 93 -16.38 -0.31 -7.45
C LYS A 93 -14.97 -0.69 -7.02
N ILE A 94 -14.36 -1.67 -7.69
CA ILE A 94 -12.96 -2.06 -7.44
C ILE A 94 -12.02 -0.91 -7.78
N LYS A 95 -12.24 -0.26 -8.91
CA LYS A 95 -11.46 0.90 -9.36
C LYS A 95 -11.59 2.07 -8.39
N GLU A 96 -12.81 2.40 -7.97
CA GLU A 96 -13.05 3.45 -6.98
C GLU A 96 -12.36 3.14 -5.64
N ALA A 97 -12.43 1.90 -5.17
CA ALA A 97 -11.72 1.47 -3.96
C ALA A 97 -10.20 1.58 -4.12
N CYS A 98 -9.67 1.22 -5.29
CA CYS A 98 -8.26 1.34 -5.62
C CYS A 98 -7.78 2.79 -5.63
N ASP A 99 -8.52 3.66 -6.30
CA ASP A 99 -8.20 5.08 -6.40
C ASP A 99 -8.25 5.76 -5.02
N ASN A 100 -9.21 5.38 -4.16
CA ASN A 100 -9.30 5.85 -2.78
C ASN A 100 -8.17 5.31 -1.87
N ALA A 101 -7.67 4.11 -2.15
CA ALA A 101 -6.59 3.48 -1.36
C ALA A 101 -5.20 4.06 -1.69
N GLY A 102 -5.01 4.67 -2.85
CA GLY A 102 -3.71 5.21 -3.29
C GLY A 102 -2.66 4.09 -3.37
N GLU A 103 -1.63 4.12 -2.52
CA GLU A 103 -0.59 3.08 -2.44
C GLU A 103 -1.00 1.85 -1.61
N GLY A 104 -2.24 1.82 -1.14
CA GLY A 104 -2.75 0.75 -0.29
C GLY A 104 -2.97 -0.58 -1.01
N ASN A 105 -3.36 -1.58 -0.21
CA ASN A 105 -3.80 -2.87 -0.70
C ASN A 105 -5.33 -2.89 -0.75
N VAL A 106 -5.88 -3.45 -1.82
CA VAL A 106 -7.32 -3.66 -1.99
C VAL A 106 -7.56 -5.14 -2.21
N PHE A 107 -8.41 -5.72 -1.38
CA PHE A 107 -8.70 -7.15 -1.38
C PHE A 107 -10.05 -7.43 -2.04
N LEU A 108 -10.07 -8.41 -2.92
CA LEU A 108 -11.22 -8.88 -3.67
C LEU A 108 -11.60 -10.26 -3.17
N SER A 109 -12.89 -10.46 -2.95
CA SER A 109 -13.45 -11.76 -2.52
C SER A 109 -14.53 -12.20 -3.48
N ARG A 110 -14.77 -13.51 -3.50
CA ARG A 110 -15.86 -14.16 -4.24
C ARG A 110 -16.69 -15.04 -3.31
N LYS A 111 -17.03 -14.47 -2.15
CA LYS A 111 -17.82 -15.12 -1.09
C LYS A 111 -19.18 -15.63 -1.58
N ASP A 112 -19.79 -14.92 -2.53
CA ASP A 112 -21.07 -15.30 -3.15
C ASP A 112 -20.91 -16.26 -4.35
N GLN A 113 -19.69 -16.77 -4.59
CA GLN A 113 -19.32 -17.71 -5.66
C GLN A 113 -19.63 -17.29 -7.10
N LYS A 114 -19.94 -16.01 -7.34
CA LYS A 114 -20.28 -15.50 -8.67
C LYS A 114 -19.12 -14.76 -9.31
N ASP A 115 -18.79 -13.59 -8.75
CA ASP A 115 -17.80 -12.69 -9.31
C ASP A 115 -16.88 -12.19 -8.22
N TRP A 116 -15.71 -11.72 -8.63
CA TRP A 116 -14.81 -10.98 -7.77
C TRP A 116 -15.35 -9.59 -7.48
N LYS A 117 -15.48 -9.26 -6.20
CA LYS A 117 -16.02 -7.98 -5.76
C LYS A 117 -15.17 -7.41 -4.64
N TYR A 118 -15.20 -6.10 -4.54
CA TYR A 118 -14.73 -5.39 -3.37
C TYR A 118 -15.75 -5.54 -2.23
N TYR A 119 -15.29 -5.94 -1.05
CA TYR A 119 -16.06 -5.98 0.18
C TYR A 119 -15.28 -5.22 1.26
N SER A 120 -15.88 -4.22 1.89
CA SER A 120 -15.21 -3.39 2.90
C SER A 120 -14.82 -4.22 4.14
N GLU A 121 -15.58 -5.26 4.45
CA GLU A 121 -15.35 -6.15 5.60
C GLU A 121 -14.08 -6.99 5.42
N GLU A 122 -13.70 -7.30 4.18
CA GLU A 122 -12.53 -8.12 3.85
C GLU A 122 -11.21 -7.32 3.87
N GLN A 123 -11.28 -5.98 3.92
CA GLN A 123 -10.07 -5.13 3.85
C GLN A 123 -9.19 -5.23 5.10
N ASN A 124 -9.75 -5.69 6.23
CA ASN A 124 -9.06 -5.84 7.50
C ASN A 124 -8.99 -7.31 7.96
N HIS A 125 -9.04 -8.27 7.03
CA HIS A 125 -9.04 -9.68 7.37
C HIS A 125 -7.65 -10.11 7.88
N ASN A 126 -7.52 -10.38 9.18
CA ASN A 126 -6.24 -10.65 9.84
C ASN A 126 -5.43 -11.79 9.19
N SER A 127 -6.07 -12.86 8.74
CA SER A 127 -5.36 -13.97 8.07
C SER A 127 -4.67 -13.51 6.78
N VAL A 128 -5.30 -12.62 6.01
CA VAL A 128 -4.76 -12.07 4.77
C VAL A 128 -3.58 -11.14 5.04
N LEU A 129 -3.71 -10.26 6.05
CA LEU A 129 -2.61 -9.38 6.46
C LEU A 129 -1.40 -10.18 6.94
N ASN A 130 -1.64 -11.25 7.73
CA ASN A 130 -0.59 -12.15 8.17
C ASN A 130 0.08 -12.88 7.00
N TYR A 131 -0.70 -13.31 6.00
CA TYR A 131 -0.16 -13.96 4.81
C TYR A 131 0.75 -13.02 4.02
N LEU A 132 0.35 -11.76 3.79
CA LEU A 132 1.21 -10.77 3.11
C LEU A 132 2.50 -10.48 3.88
N ASN A 133 2.45 -10.45 5.22
CA ASN A 133 3.65 -10.29 6.04
C ASN A 133 4.62 -11.47 5.91
N GLN A 134 4.11 -12.69 5.72
CA GLN A 134 4.92 -13.89 5.48
C GLN A 134 5.43 -13.98 4.03
N HIS A 135 4.75 -13.31 3.09
CA HIS A 135 5.05 -13.33 1.66
C HIS A 135 5.21 -11.90 1.09
N PRO A 136 6.28 -11.16 1.49
CA PRO A 136 6.44 -9.74 1.14
C PRO A 136 6.77 -9.50 -0.35
N SER A 137 7.05 -10.55 -1.12
CA SER A 137 7.30 -10.47 -2.56
C SER A 137 6.02 -10.39 -3.41
N LEU A 138 4.85 -10.49 -2.79
CA LEU A 138 3.53 -10.36 -3.42
C LEU A 138 3.09 -8.89 -3.59
#